data_AF-A0AA86PLD4-F1
#
_entry.id   AF-A0AA86PLD4-F1
#
_cell.length_a   1.000
_cell.length_b   1.000
_cell.length_c   1.000
_cell.angle_alpha   90.00
_cell.angle_beta   90.00
_cell.angle_gamma   90.00
#
_symmetry.space_group_name_H-M   'P 1'
#
loop_
_entity.id
_entity.type
_entity.pdbx_description
1 polymer ?
#
loop_
_entity_poly.entity_id
_entity_poly.type
_entity_poly.pdbx_seq_one_letter_code
_entity_poly.pdbx_strand_id
1 'polypeptide(L)'
;MLSILYIFCYKYKQSADTTSNSDYKMQKEINIFNTRKLIFKTNVYTTSKKDQSTKQLIPRRFADSVREITCTNKNAFTNYMPKWECDTNDNDVKVVNYEINCEGWDSDDDYMIVNGSCSIKYDVVYQRKPQYKKYFDDQHYVEFLNTYNAIADFFDNGFLKKIAKFQLKPIALKNIDILVFEKNQQTTSRKGQVYEQLQAAKGNKYEPDQVTCTNQGFDGESIIWKCRAPLDKKYKFEKAHVSCEGWSGPGDQNVVPGSCRWSTKFQKQKYPILFMTMTQPNEQQFLLYATLQPINIFQTAF
;
A
#
# COMPACT_ATOMS: atom_id res chain seq x y z
N MET A 1 -3.58 -10.24 14.39
CA MET A 1 -3.91 -9.06 13.56
C MET A 1 -2.59 -8.43 13.23
N LEU A 2 -2.14 -8.58 11.98
CA LEU A 2 -0.99 -7.84 11.47
C LEU A 2 -1.53 -7.05 10.29
N SER A 3 -2.03 -5.86 10.60
CA SER A 3 -2.37 -4.87 9.59
C SER A 3 -1.04 -4.31 9.07
N ILE A 4 -0.67 -4.64 7.83
CA ILE A 4 0.54 -4.17 7.16
C ILE A 4 0.09 -3.21 6.07
N LEU A 5 0.22 -1.88 6.24
CA LEU A 5 0.08 -0.96 5.10
C LEU A 5 0.93 0.32 5.24
N TYR A 6 1.41 0.79 4.08
CA TYR A 6 2.40 1.85 3.87
C TYR A 6 1.78 3.19 3.46
N ILE A 7 2.63 4.22 3.53
CA ILE A 7 2.28 5.62 3.32
C ILE A 7 2.37 6.01 1.84
N PHE A 8 1.37 6.73 1.29
CA PHE A 8 1.49 7.37 -0.03
C PHE A 8 1.45 8.90 0.06
N CYS A 9 2.34 9.55 -0.66
CA CYS A 9 2.29 10.99 -0.86
C CYS A 9 1.85 11.26 -2.30
N TYR A 10 0.91 12.18 -2.50
CA TYR A 10 0.34 12.50 -3.82
C TYR A 10 0.67 13.93 -4.27
N LYS A 11 0.71 14.10 -5.59
CA LYS A 11 0.96 15.36 -6.33
C LYS A 11 -0.37 16.02 -6.73
N TYR A 12 -0.48 17.35 -6.62
CA TYR A 12 -1.54 18.11 -7.31
C TYR A 12 -0.96 19.25 -8.15
N LYS A 13 -1.62 19.54 -9.28
CA LYS A 13 -1.18 20.44 -10.35
C LYS A 13 -1.31 21.91 -9.89
N GLN A 14 -0.22 22.68 -9.96
CA GLN A 14 -0.21 24.10 -9.60
C GLN A 14 -1.02 24.93 -10.61
N SER A 15 -1.86 25.84 -10.11
CA SER A 15 -2.16 27.11 -10.77
C SER A 15 -1.41 28.21 -10.01
N ALA A 16 -0.63 28.99 -10.74
CA ALA A 16 0.12 30.11 -10.20
C ALA A 16 -0.83 31.20 -9.70
N ASP A 17 -0.68 31.62 -8.45
CA ASP A 17 -0.65 33.05 -8.15
C ASP A 17 0.12 33.33 -6.86
N THR A 18 0.98 34.34 -6.93
CA THR A 18 1.85 34.81 -5.85
C THR A 18 1.19 35.95 -5.13
N THR A 19 1.08 35.88 -3.80
CA THR A 19 1.23 37.07 -2.94
C THR A 19 1.70 36.66 -1.55
N SER A 20 2.79 37.29 -1.13
CA SER A 20 3.45 37.15 0.15
C SER A 20 2.56 37.58 1.32
N ASN A 21 2.46 36.77 2.37
CA ASN A 21 2.16 37.30 3.69
C ASN A 21 2.97 36.60 4.79
N SER A 22 3.60 37.43 5.60
CA SER A 22 4.53 37.12 6.66
C SER A 22 3.81 36.55 7.87
N ASP A 23 3.76 35.23 7.98
CA ASP A 23 3.61 34.48 9.22
C ASP A 23 4.07 33.03 8.94
N TYR A 24 5.38 32.84 8.73
CA TYR A 24 5.96 31.51 8.59
C TYR A 24 5.88 30.79 9.94
N LYS A 25 4.75 30.12 10.18
CA LYS A 25 4.60 29.03 11.13
C LYS A 25 5.79 28.09 10.92
N MET A 26 6.73 28.00 11.86
CA MET A 26 7.90 27.12 11.75
C MET A 26 7.43 25.68 11.57
N GLN A 27 7.29 25.25 10.32
CA GLN A 27 7.01 23.88 9.97
C GLN A 27 8.22 23.05 10.36
N LYS A 28 7.98 21.93 11.03
CA LYS A 28 9.04 21.03 11.49
C LYS A 28 9.05 19.81 10.60
N GLU A 29 10.22 19.38 10.14
CA GLU A 29 10.38 18.09 9.48
C GLU A 29 10.47 16.95 10.50
N ILE A 30 9.92 15.79 10.16
CA ILE A 30 10.05 14.57 10.96
C ILE A 30 10.44 13.40 10.08
N ASN A 31 11.32 12.54 10.59
CA ASN A 31 11.71 11.31 9.90
C ASN A 31 10.67 10.21 10.17
N ILE A 32 9.97 9.77 9.11
CA ILE A 32 8.86 8.82 9.22
C ILE A 32 9.28 7.41 9.68
N PHE A 33 10.53 7.00 9.44
CA PHE A 33 11.07 5.71 9.90
C PHE A 33 11.25 5.67 11.43
N ASN A 34 11.56 6.82 12.02
CA ASN A 34 11.74 6.97 13.47
C ASN A 34 10.44 7.34 14.19
N THR A 35 9.37 7.62 13.45
CA THR A 35 8.06 7.94 14.03
C THR A 35 7.44 6.69 14.65
N ARG A 36 7.28 6.71 15.98
CA ARG A 36 6.68 5.60 16.74
C ARG A 36 5.17 5.49 16.52
N LYS A 37 4.49 6.63 16.51
CA LYS A 37 3.04 6.72 16.46
C LYS A 37 2.57 7.86 15.58
N LEU A 38 1.48 7.63 14.87
CA LEU A 38 0.66 8.65 14.23
C LEU A 38 -0.72 8.62 14.90
N ILE A 39 -1.25 9.79 15.25
CA ILE A 39 -2.55 9.94 15.90
C ILE A 39 -3.39 10.85 15.03
N PHE A 40 -4.50 10.34 14.54
CA PHE A 40 -5.42 11.03 13.66
C PHE A 40 -6.71 11.31 14.42
N LYS A 41 -7.19 12.55 14.39
CA LYS A 41 -8.37 12.96 15.15
C LYS A 41 -9.48 13.48 14.26
N THR A 42 -10.72 13.27 14.70
CA THR A 42 -11.90 13.83 14.02
C THR A 42 -11.87 15.35 14.11
N ASN A 43 -12.34 16.02 13.05
CA ASN A 43 -12.36 17.49 12.93
C ASN A 43 -10.98 18.18 13.05
N VAL A 44 -9.89 17.44 12.97
CA VAL A 44 -8.53 17.99 12.87
C VAL A 44 -8.07 17.91 11.43
N TYR A 45 -7.44 19.00 10.98
CA TYR A 45 -6.91 19.13 9.63
C TYR A 45 -5.38 19.00 9.62
N THR A 46 -4.83 18.56 8.50
CA THR A 46 -3.39 18.38 8.29
C THR A 46 -2.70 19.73 8.19
N THR A 47 -1.45 19.79 8.67
CA THR A 47 -0.55 20.89 8.32
C THR A 47 -0.04 20.70 6.90
N SER A 48 0.22 21.78 6.17
CA SER A 48 0.78 21.70 4.82
C SER A 48 1.80 22.80 4.53
N LYS A 49 2.86 22.51 3.77
CA LYS A 49 3.74 23.53 3.17
C LYS A 49 3.12 24.11 1.89
N LYS A 50 2.29 23.34 1.21
CA LYS A 50 1.62 23.69 -0.06
C LYS A 50 0.24 24.34 0.14
N ASP A 51 -0.14 24.64 1.38
CA ASP A 51 -1.47 25.13 1.79
C ASP A 51 -2.64 24.21 1.32
N GLN A 52 -2.37 22.89 1.28
CA GLN A 52 -3.33 21.86 0.87
C GLN A 52 -3.78 21.03 2.07
N SER A 53 -4.36 21.71 3.04
CA SER A 53 -4.87 21.10 4.25
C SER A 53 -6.07 20.18 3.98
N THR A 54 -6.04 18.97 4.50
CA THR A 54 -7.13 17.98 4.42
C THR A 54 -7.52 17.48 5.80
N LYS A 55 -8.66 16.79 5.95
CA LYS A 55 -9.03 16.16 7.22
C LYS A 55 -8.05 15.03 7.54
N GLN A 56 -7.65 14.92 8.80
CA GLN A 56 -6.81 13.80 9.26
C GLN A 56 -7.52 12.46 9.14
N LEU A 57 -8.80 12.39 9.50
CA LEU A 57 -9.64 11.19 9.36
C LEU A 57 -10.52 11.30 8.11
N ILE A 58 -10.32 10.40 7.15
CA ILE A 58 -11.06 10.35 5.90
C ILE A 58 -11.70 8.97 5.77
N PRO A 59 -12.89 8.74 6.34
CA PRO A 59 -13.50 7.42 6.23
C PRO A 59 -13.97 7.19 4.79
N ARG A 60 -13.70 5.99 4.25
CA ARG A 60 -14.14 5.59 2.90
C ARG A 60 -15.65 5.31 2.84
N ARG A 61 -16.26 5.04 4.01
CA ARG A 61 -17.68 4.76 4.23
C ARG A 61 -18.15 5.46 5.51
N PHE A 62 -19.38 5.22 5.96
CA PHE A 62 -19.90 5.79 7.21
C PHE A 62 -19.09 5.34 8.44
N ALA A 63 -18.41 6.28 9.12
CA ALA A 63 -17.56 6.01 10.29
C ALA A 63 -17.70 7.06 11.41
N ASP A 64 -18.89 7.65 11.57
CA ASP A 64 -19.14 8.80 12.44
C ASP A 64 -18.83 8.56 13.94
N SER A 65 -18.70 7.30 14.34
CA SER A 65 -18.33 6.90 15.71
C SER A 65 -16.85 7.12 16.01
N VAL A 66 -15.97 7.08 15.00
CA VAL A 66 -14.53 7.13 15.18
C VAL A 66 -14.07 8.55 15.45
N ARG A 67 -13.53 8.75 16.66
CA ARG A 67 -13.00 10.06 17.11
C ARG A 67 -11.49 10.17 16.96
N GLU A 68 -10.80 9.04 17.09
CA GLU A 68 -9.34 8.97 17.07
C GLU A 68 -8.90 7.60 16.53
N ILE A 69 -7.90 7.61 15.65
CA ILE A 69 -7.17 6.41 15.23
C ILE A 69 -5.70 6.60 15.62
N THR A 70 -5.14 5.61 16.31
CA THR A 70 -3.73 5.56 16.66
C THR A 70 -3.05 4.46 15.85
N CYS A 71 -2.08 4.85 15.04
CA CYS A 71 -1.24 3.95 14.28
C CYS A 71 0.14 3.82 14.92
N THR A 72 0.57 2.59 15.21
CA THR A 72 1.87 2.27 15.79
C THR A 72 2.79 1.68 14.74
N ASN A 73 3.99 2.24 14.59
CA ASN A 73 5.01 1.70 13.68
C ASN A 73 5.72 0.50 14.33
N LYS A 74 5.45 -0.71 13.83
CA LYS A 74 6.08 -1.96 14.27
C LYS A 74 7.54 -2.10 13.85
N ASN A 75 7.97 -1.33 12.86
CA ASN A 75 9.34 -1.29 12.36
C ASN A 75 10.08 -0.03 12.84
N ALA A 76 9.59 0.65 13.87
CA ALA A 76 10.24 1.86 14.40
C ALA A 76 11.70 1.56 14.80
N PHE A 77 12.61 2.48 14.45
CA PHE A 77 14.07 2.37 14.70
C PHE A 77 14.77 1.21 13.97
N THR A 78 14.13 0.64 12.94
CA THR A 78 14.77 -0.28 12.02
C THR A 78 15.10 0.42 10.71
N ASN A 79 15.88 -0.24 9.84
CA ASN A 79 16.12 0.23 8.48
C ASN A 79 14.99 -0.16 7.51
N TYR A 80 13.90 -0.77 8.03
CA TYR A 80 12.76 -1.22 7.25
C TYR A 80 11.70 -0.13 7.16
N MET A 81 10.90 -0.19 6.09
CA MET A 81 9.78 0.72 5.89
C MET A 81 8.80 0.68 7.09
N PRO A 82 8.17 1.82 7.44
CA PRO A 82 7.21 1.89 8.53
C PRO A 82 6.07 0.90 8.37
N LYS A 83 5.91 0.00 9.34
CA LYS A 83 4.81 -0.97 9.35
C LYS A 83 3.76 -0.50 10.33
N TRP A 84 2.73 0.19 9.83
CA TRP A 84 1.68 0.75 10.69
C TRP A 84 0.63 -0.27 11.05
N GLU A 85 0.42 -0.48 12.34
CA GLU A 85 -0.78 -1.13 12.88
C GLU A 85 -1.69 -0.05 13.50
N CYS A 86 -2.89 0.11 12.97
CA CYS A 86 -3.83 1.16 13.37
C CYS A 86 -5.03 0.60 14.12
N ASP A 87 -5.31 1.20 15.28
CA ASP A 87 -6.42 0.83 16.14
C ASP A 87 -7.19 2.07 16.61
N THR A 88 -8.41 1.86 17.10
CA THR A 88 -9.18 2.90 17.80
C THR A 88 -9.17 2.66 19.30
N ASN A 89 -9.61 3.66 20.08
CA ASN A 89 -9.80 3.49 21.52
C ASN A 89 -11.05 2.65 21.87
N ASP A 90 -11.89 2.31 20.89
CA ASP A 90 -13.03 1.41 21.05
C ASP A 90 -12.67 0.01 20.54
N ASN A 91 -12.60 -0.96 21.45
CA ASN A 91 -12.27 -2.36 21.16
C ASN A 91 -13.31 -3.05 20.25
N ASP A 92 -14.52 -2.50 20.15
CA ASP A 92 -15.60 -2.99 19.29
C ASP A 92 -15.52 -2.42 17.87
N VAL A 93 -14.59 -1.50 17.61
CA VAL A 93 -14.37 -0.89 16.30
C VAL A 93 -12.99 -1.22 15.80
N LYS A 94 -12.93 -2.03 14.74
CA LYS A 94 -11.69 -2.38 14.06
C LYS A 94 -11.48 -1.47 12.85
N VAL A 95 -10.30 -0.86 12.74
CA VAL A 95 -9.88 -0.13 11.55
C VAL A 95 -9.33 -1.12 10.54
N VAL A 96 -9.83 -1.08 9.31
CA VAL A 96 -9.43 -2.02 8.25
C VAL A 96 -9.22 -1.27 6.94
N ASN A 97 -8.52 -1.88 5.99
CA ASN A 97 -8.28 -1.33 4.64
C ASN A 97 -7.81 0.15 4.65
N TYR A 98 -6.91 0.51 5.57
CA TYR A 98 -6.51 1.89 5.74
C TYR A 98 -5.25 2.25 4.97
N GLU A 99 -5.14 3.50 4.56
CA GLU A 99 -4.06 4.10 3.79
C GLU A 99 -3.66 5.41 4.48
N ILE A 100 -2.40 5.53 4.89
CA ILE A 100 -1.88 6.73 5.55
C ILE A 100 -1.17 7.58 4.50
N ASN A 101 -1.46 8.87 4.41
CA ASN A 101 -0.84 9.74 3.42
C ASN A 101 -0.28 10.98 4.08
N CYS A 102 1.01 11.24 3.91
CA CYS A 102 1.70 12.39 4.49
C CYS A 102 2.20 13.32 3.38
N GLU A 103 2.55 14.56 3.74
CA GLU A 103 3.24 15.48 2.84
C GLU A 103 4.75 15.34 3.08
N GLY A 104 5.49 14.97 2.04
CA GLY A 104 6.95 14.93 2.08
C GLY A 104 7.57 16.33 2.15
N TRP A 105 8.76 16.43 2.72
CA TRP A 105 9.38 17.70 3.06
C TRP A 105 9.84 18.49 1.83
N ASP A 106 10.59 17.86 0.93
CA ASP A 106 11.09 18.47 -0.30
C ASP A 106 10.38 17.88 -1.54
N SER A 107 10.15 16.58 -1.52
CA SER A 107 9.46 15.82 -2.56
C SER A 107 8.36 14.95 -1.97
N ASP A 108 7.40 14.54 -2.80
CA ASP A 108 6.33 13.65 -2.35
C ASP A 108 6.92 12.31 -1.85
N ASP A 109 8.05 11.86 -2.37
CA ASP A 109 8.59 10.54 -2.05
C ASP A 109 9.66 10.55 -0.93
N ASP A 110 9.70 11.61 -0.12
CA ASP A 110 10.67 11.76 0.96
C ASP A 110 10.28 11.00 2.23
N TYR A 111 11.29 10.45 2.89
CA TYR A 111 11.18 9.90 4.25
C TYR A 111 11.11 11.00 5.33
N MET A 112 11.53 12.22 4.99
CA MET A 112 11.26 13.40 5.80
C MET A 112 9.90 13.93 5.39
N ILE A 113 9.01 14.11 6.36
CA ILE A 113 7.66 14.61 6.12
C ILE A 113 7.40 15.86 6.96
N VAL A 114 6.43 16.66 6.52
CA VAL A 114 5.95 17.82 7.27
C VAL A 114 5.22 17.34 8.54
N ASN A 115 5.62 17.85 9.71
CA ASN A 115 5.02 17.46 10.98
C ASN A 115 3.54 17.82 11.06
N GLY A 116 2.67 16.81 11.20
CA GLY A 116 1.22 16.98 11.25
C GLY A 116 0.52 16.90 9.90
N SER A 117 1.26 16.56 8.83
CA SER A 117 0.70 16.49 7.46
C SER A 117 0.00 15.18 7.13
N CYS A 118 0.11 14.17 7.98
CA CYS A 118 -0.46 12.87 7.70
C CYS A 118 -1.99 12.87 7.85
N SER A 119 -2.66 12.23 6.89
CA SER A 119 -4.06 11.85 6.90
C SER A 119 -4.18 10.32 6.80
N ILE A 120 -5.34 9.77 7.18
CA ILE A 120 -5.64 8.35 7.02
C ILE A 120 -6.99 8.19 6.34
N LYS A 121 -6.99 7.45 5.23
CA LYS A 121 -8.20 6.92 4.59
C LYS A 121 -8.46 5.53 5.13
N TYR A 122 -9.69 5.19 5.52
CA TYR A 122 -9.94 3.90 6.20
C TYR A 122 -11.37 3.39 6.07
N ASP A 123 -11.54 2.08 6.23
CA ASP A 123 -12.81 1.42 6.51
C ASP A 123 -12.88 1.03 8.00
N VAL A 124 -14.10 0.76 8.50
CA VAL A 124 -14.33 0.29 9.87
C VAL A 124 -15.23 -0.94 9.90
N VAL A 125 -14.93 -1.85 10.82
CA VAL A 125 -15.76 -3.02 11.14
C VAL A 125 -16.22 -2.91 12.58
N TYR A 126 -17.53 -2.83 12.77
CA TYR A 126 -18.19 -2.82 14.07
C TYR A 126 -18.49 -4.23 14.56
N GLN A 127 -18.20 -4.50 15.83
CA GLN A 127 -18.73 -5.66 16.53
C GLN A 127 -20.20 -5.44 16.88
N ARG A 128 -20.98 -6.53 16.95
CA ARG A 128 -22.42 -6.45 17.22
C ARG A 128 -22.68 -5.96 18.63
N LYS A 129 -23.01 -4.66 18.76
CA LYS A 129 -23.46 -4.01 19.99
C LYS A 129 -24.66 -3.08 19.74
N PRO A 130 -25.49 -2.81 20.77
CA PRO A 130 -26.67 -1.96 20.64
C PRO A 130 -26.37 -0.58 20.05
N GLN A 131 -25.27 0.07 20.44
CA GLN A 131 -24.92 1.41 19.93
C GLN A 131 -24.57 1.43 18.43
N TYR A 132 -24.23 0.28 17.86
CA TYR A 132 -23.84 0.12 16.46
C TYR A 132 -24.93 -0.52 15.60
N LYS A 133 -26.12 -0.77 16.17
CA LYS A 133 -27.26 -1.36 15.47
C LYS A 133 -27.57 -0.66 14.13
N LYS A 134 -27.49 0.67 14.09
CA LYS A 134 -27.75 1.47 12.88
C LYS A 134 -26.90 1.07 11.67
N TYR A 135 -25.69 0.55 11.88
CA TYR A 135 -24.81 0.12 10.80
C TYR A 135 -25.22 -1.26 10.28
N PHE A 136 -25.69 -2.16 11.15
CA PHE A 136 -26.12 -3.50 10.75
C PHE A 136 -27.44 -3.52 9.99
N ASP A 137 -28.22 -2.43 10.05
CA ASP A 137 -29.44 -2.25 9.28
C ASP A 137 -29.16 -1.60 7.89
N ASP A 138 -27.95 -1.12 7.64
CA ASP A 138 -27.52 -0.55 6.35
C ASP A 138 -27.05 -1.64 5.38
N GLN A 139 -27.72 -1.78 4.23
CA GLN A 139 -27.39 -2.82 3.24
C GLN A 139 -25.96 -2.73 2.69
N HIS A 140 -25.42 -1.53 2.47
CA HIS A 140 -24.05 -1.36 1.98
C HIS A 140 -23.02 -1.79 3.02
N TYR A 141 -23.31 -1.53 4.30
CA TYR A 141 -22.47 -2.02 5.40
C TYR A 141 -22.56 -3.54 5.54
N VAL A 142 -23.75 -4.13 5.43
CA VAL A 142 -23.93 -5.60 5.48
C VAL A 142 -23.17 -6.29 4.35
N GLU A 143 -23.26 -5.77 3.11
CA GLU A 143 -22.51 -6.30 1.97
C GLU A 143 -20.99 -6.20 2.18
N PHE A 144 -20.52 -5.04 2.68
CA PHE A 144 -19.13 -4.85 3.04
C PHE A 144 -18.67 -5.84 4.11
N LEU A 145 -19.43 -5.98 5.20
CA LEU A 145 -19.09 -6.86 6.31
C LEU A 145 -19.03 -8.33 5.86
N ASN A 146 -19.97 -8.76 5.02
CA ASN A 146 -19.96 -10.10 4.44
C ASN A 146 -18.72 -10.33 3.57
N THR A 147 -18.36 -9.34 2.75
CA THR A 147 -17.15 -9.39 1.90
C THR A 147 -15.88 -9.39 2.75
N TYR A 148 -15.82 -8.55 3.78
CA TYR A 148 -14.70 -8.48 4.71
C TYR A 148 -14.50 -9.81 5.44
N ASN A 149 -15.55 -10.40 6.00
CA ASN A 149 -15.48 -11.69 6.69
C ASN A 149 -15.03 -12.82 5.73
N ALA A 150 -15.58 -12.84 4.51
CA ALA A 150 -15.16 -13.76 3.45
C ALA A 150 -13.65 -13.67 3.14
N ILE A 151 -13.12 -12.45 3.05
CA ILE A 151 -11.69 -12.21 2.77
C ILE A 151 -10.83 -12.54 4.00
N ALA A 152 -11.29 -12.19 5.21
CA ALA A 152 -10.58 -12.48 6.45
C ALA A 152 -10.50 -13.99 6.72
N ASP A 153 -11.54 -14.75 6.37
CA ASP A 153 -11.53 -16.22 6.43
C ASP A 153 -10.57 -16.84 5.42
N PHE A 154 -10.31 -16.13 4.31
CA PHE A 154 -9.41 -16.57 3.25
C PHE A 154 -7.93 -16.30 3.60
N PHE A 155 -7.61 -15.21 4.30
CA PHE A 155 -6.26 -14.83 4.71
C PHE A 155 -6.09 -14.85 6.24
N ASP A 156 -5.56 -15.94 6.80
CA ASP A 156 -5.09 -15.94 8.19
C ASP A 156 -3.67 -15.36 8.24
N ASN A 157 -3.56 -14.06 8.54
CA ASN A 157 -2.27 -13.34 8.53
C ASN A 157 -1.48 -13.53 7.22
N GLY A 158 -2.17 -13.44 6.07
CA GLY A 158 -1.55 -13.62 4.75
C GLY A 158 -1.38 -15.07 4.30
N PHE A 159 -1.73 -16.06 5.14
CA PHE A 159 -1.68 -17.47 4.77
C PHE A 159 -3.06 -18.03 4.41
N LEU A 160 -3.12 -18.74 3.28
CA LEU A 160 -4.33 -19.41 2.79
C LEU A 160 -4.78 -20.51 3.75
N LYS A 161 -5.97 -20.39 4.33
CA LYS A 161 -6.71 -21.55 4.87
C LYS A 161 -7.25 -22.37 3.71
N LYS A 162 -6.98 -23.68 3.74
CA LYS A 162 -7.37 -24.72 2.75
C LYS A 162 -8.58 -24.34 1.87
N ILE A 163 -8.31 -24.27 0.57
CA ILE A 163 -9.15 -23.89 -0.59
C ILE A 163 -10.51 -24.63 -0.68
N ALA A 164 -10.78 -25.64 0.15
CA ALA A 164 -11.93 -26.54 -0.01
C ALA A 164 -13.30 -25.94 0.36
N LYS A 165 -13.38 -24.76 0.99
CA LYS A 165 -14.67 -24.21 1.50
C LYS A 165 -15.15 -22.90 0.88
N PHE A 166 -14.30 -22.16 0.15
CA PHE A 166 -14.68 -20.83 -0.32
C PHE A 166 -14.74 -20.76 -1.85
N GLN A 167 -15.91 -20.40 -2.40
CA GLN A 167 -16.01 -20.01 -3.81
C GLN A 167 -15.36 -18.63 -3.97
N LEU A 168 -14.16 -18.61 -4.54
CA LEU A 168 -13.49 -17.37 -4.95
C LEU A 168 -14.44 -16.53 -5.83
N LYS A 169 -14.31 -15.20 -5.76
CA LYS A 169 -14.99 -14.27 -6.68
C LYS A 169 -13.96 -13.49 -7.51
N PRO A 170 -14.26 -13.14 -8.77
CA PRO A 170 -13.38 -12.32 -9.59
C PRO A 170 -13.20 -10.91 -9.01
N ILE A 171 -12.00 -10.34 -9.16
CA ILE A 171 -11.74 -8.92 -8.91
C ILE A 171 -11.32 -8.27 -10.23
N ALA A 172 -11.97 -7.17 -10.60
CA ALA A 172 -11.53 -6.38 -11.76
C ALA A 172 -10.14 -5.80 -11.48
N LEU A 173 -9.16 -6.11 -12.32
CA LEU A 173 -7.77 -5.68 -12.17
C LEU A 173 -7.65 -4.15 -12.07
N LYS A 174 -8.48 -3.43 -12.83
CA LYS A 174 -8.54 -1.96 -12.80
C LYS A 174 -9.00 -1.37 -11.46
N ASN A 175 -9.73 -2.14 -10.64
CA ASN A 175 -10.23 -1.73 -9.34
C ASN A 175 -9.26 -2.09 -8.20
N ILE A 176 -8.07 -2.63 -8.51
CA ILE A 176 -7.04 -2.89 -7.52
C ILE A 176 -6.23 -1.60 -7.34
N ASP A 177 -6.30 -1.00 -6.17
CA ASP A 177 -5.59 0.25 -5.86
C ASP A 177 -4.10 -0.01 -5.55
N ILE A 178 -3.84 -1.09 -4.80
CA ILE A 178 -2.53 -1.41 -4.24
C ILE A 178 -2.26 -2.91 -4.31
N LEU A 179 -1.02 -3.26 -4.64
CA LEU A 179 -0.47 -4.61 -4.50
C LEU A 179 0.73 -4.56 -3.56
N VAL A 180 0.76 -5.49 -2.60
CA VAL A 180 1.89 -5.68 -1.69
C VAL A 180 2.37 -7.11 -1.87
N PHE A 181 3.65 -7.25 -2.21
CA PHE A 181 4.30 -8.52 -2.42
C PHE A 181 5.33 -8.72 -1.32
N GLU A 182 5.27 -9.86 -0.64
CA GLU A 182 6.18 -10.18 0.46
C GLU A 182 7.06 -11.37 0.12
N LYS A 183 8.28 -11.35 0.65
CA LYS A 183 9.24 -12.42 0.45
C LYS A 183 8.77 -13.70 1.14
N ASN A 184 8.95 -14.83 0.47
CA ASN A 184 8.51 -16.17 0.89
C ASN A 184 6.98 -16.32 1.04
N GLN A 185 6.19 -15.40 0.48
CA GLN A 185 4.73 -15.54 0.41
C GLN A 185 4.31 -16.12 -0.93
N GLN A 186 3.25 -16.92 -0.89
CA GLN A 186 2.71 -17.61 -2.05
C GLN A 186 1.51 -16.89 -2.68
N THR A 187 1.37 -17.01 -3.99
CA THR A 187 0.18 -16.57 -4.72
C THR A 187 -0.98 -17.53 -4.47
N THR A 188 -2.19 -17.03 -4.63
CA THR A 188 -3.37 -17.89 -4.76
C THR A 188 -3.48 -18.40 -6.20
N SER A 189 -4.25 -19.47 -6.41
CA SER A 189 -4.57 -19.94 -7.75
C SER A 189 -5.90 -20.66 -7.80
N ARG A 190 -6.68 -20.43 -8.86
CA ARG A 190 -7.89 -21.23 -9.13
C ARG A 190 -7.55 -22.53 -9.85
N LYS A 191 -6.44 -22.54 -10.61
CA LYS A 191 -5.90 -23.70 -11.33
C LYS A 191 -4.99 -24.58 -10.47
N GLY A 192 -4.77 -24.21 -9.20
CA GLY A 192 -3.90 -24.93 -8.27
C GLY A 192 -2.40 -24.72 -8.52
N GLN A 193 -2.02 -23.76 -9.37
CA GLN A 193 -0.64 -23.43 -9.68
C GLN A 193 -0.19 -22.23 -8.85
N VAL A 194 0.47 -22.51 -7.72
CA VAL A 194 0.94 -21.51 -6.76
C VAL A 194 2.38 -21.11 -7.07
N TYR A 195 2.69 -19.82 -6.97
CA TYR A 195 4.03 -19.25 -7.20
C TYR A 195 4.46 -18.40 -6.01
N GLU A 196 5.75 -18.08 -5.91
CA GLU A 196 6.22 -17.03 -5.00
C GLU A 196 5.72 -15.66 -5.47
N GLN A 197 5.28 -14.82 -4.54
CA GLN A 197 4.84 -13.44 -4.80
C GLN A 197 5.98 -12.56 -5.27
N LEU A 198 7.20 -12.77 -4.74
CA LEU A 198 8.42 -12.13 -5.20
C LEU A 198 9.26 -13.17 -5.94
N GLN A 199 9.65 -12.86 -7.17
CA GLN A 199 10.52 -13.71 -7.97
C GLN A 199 11.69 -12.91 -8.55
N ALA A 200 12.86 -13.03 -7.93
CA ALA A 200 14.10 -12.54 -8.52
C ALA A 200 14.48 -13.41 -9.74
N ALA A 201 14.92 -12.80 -10.84
CA ALA A 201 15.43 -13.54 -12.00
C ALA A 201 16.62 -14.45 -11.62
N LYS A 202 16.74 -15.60 -12.30
CA LYS A 202 17.85 -16.57 -12.12
C LYS A 202 19.20 -15.85 -12.15
N GLY A 203 19.99 -16.02 -11.10
CA GLY A 203 21.33 -15.42 -10.94
C GLY A 203 21.39 -14.16 -10.07
N ASN A 204 20.25 -13.59 -9.68
CA ASN A 204 20.21 -12.48 -8.72
C ASN A 204 20.40 -13.01 -7.29
N LYS A 205 21.38 -12.44 -6.57
CA LYS A 205 21.65 -12.76 -5.15
C LYS A 205 20.84 -11.89 -4.17
N TYR A 206 20.06 -10.94 -4.68
CA TYR A 206 19.34 -9.96 -3.88
C TYR A 206 17.86 -10.00 -4.23
N GLU A 207 17.05 -9.95 -3.18
CA GLU A 207 15.60 -9.91 -3.23
C GLU A 207 15.13 -9.02 -2.07
N PRO A 208 14.30 -7.99 -2.34
CA PRO A 208 13.76 -7.14 -1.30
C PRO A 208 12.81 -7.96 -0.43
N ASP A 209 12.69 -7.61 0.85
CA ASP A 209 11.77 -8.31 1.74
C ASP A 209 10.30 -8.02 1.37
N GLN A 210 10.05 -6.90 0.69
CA GLN A 210 8.72 -6.51 0.25
C GLN A 210 8.78 -5.50 -0.90
N VAL A 211 7.79 -5.57 -1.79
CA VAL A 211 7.54 -4.59 -2.86
C VAL A 211 6.10 -4.09 -2.76
N THR A 212 5.90 -2.78 -2.83
CA THR A 212 4.58 -2.16 -2.87
C THR A 212 4.36 -1.49 -4.21
N CYS A 213 3.25 -1.77 -4.88
CA CYS A 213 2.87 -1.20 -6.17
C CYS A 213 1.51 -0.50 -6.08
N THR A 214 1.44 0.74 -6.55
CA THR A 214 0.19 1.50 -6.66
C THR A 214 -0.28 1.62 -8.09
N ASN A 215 -1.58 1.49 -8.28
CA ASN A 215 -2.23 1.76 -9.55
C ASN A 215 -2.13 3.26 -9.88
N GLN A 216 -1.63 3.60 -11.06
CA GLN A 216 -1.47 4.97 -11.57
C GLN A 216 -2.48 5.31 -12.67
N GLY A 217 -3.41 4.39 -12.94
CA GLY A 217 -4.41 4.52 -13.99
C GLY A 217 -4.22 3.49 -15.10
N PHE A 218 -5.09 3.63 -16.10
CA PHE A 218 -5.17 2.76 -17.27
C PHE A 218 -4.81 3.58 -18.51
N ASP A 219 -3.88 3.09 -19.33
CA ASP A 219 -3.40 3.80 -20.53
C ASP A 219 -4.19 3.48 -21.81
N GLY A 220 -5.22 2.64 -21.71
CA GLY A 220 -5.99 2.13 -22.84
C GLY A 220 -5.71 0.65 -23.13
N GLU A 221 -4.58 0.12 -22.67
CA GLU A 221 -4.19 -1.28 -22.87
C GLU A 221 -3.92 -2.00 -21.54
N SER A 222 -3.23 -1.36 -20.60
CA SER A 222 -2.77 -1.96 -19.35
C SER A 222 -2.88 -1.02 -18.16
N ILE A 223 -2.85 -1.60 -16.96
CA ILE A 223 -2.71 -0.81 -15.72
C ILE A 223 -1.26 -0.42 -15.55
N ILE A 224 -1.03 0.86 -15.29
CA ILE A 224 0.29 1.41 -14.96
C ILE A 224 0.49 1.25 -13.45
N TRP A 225 1.49 0.48 -13.04
CA TRP A 225 1.86 0.29 -11.64
C TRP A 225 3.09 1.13 -11.29
N LYS A 226 3.02 1.98 -10.26
CA LYS A 226 4.22 2.59 -9.65
C LYS A 226 4.67 1.71 -8.49
N CYS A 227 5.80 1.04 -8.64
CA CYS A 227 6.33 0.13 -7.63
C CYS A 227 7.50 0.74 -6.85
N ARG A 228 7.59 0.36 -5.58
CA ARG A 228 8.60 0.82 -4.62
C ARG A 228 9.08 -0.36 -3.79
N ALA A 229 10.38 -0.41 -3.53
CA ALA A 229 10.94 -1.35 -2.58
C ALA A 229 12.18 -0.75 -1.89
N PRO A 230 12.41 -1.08 -0.61
CA PRO A 230 13.66 -0.75 0.05
C PRO A 230 14.79 -1.58 -0.59
N LEU A 231 15.80 -0.91 -1.16
CA LEU A 231 16.96 -1.56 -1.75
C LEU A 231 18.26 -1.15 -1.05
N ASP A 232 19.21 -2.08 -0.98
CA ASP A 232 20.60 -1.72 -0.68
C ASP A 232 21.16 -0.82 -1.79
N LYS A 233 21.96 0.19 -1.41
CA LYS A 233 22.52 1.22 -2.30
C LYS A 233 23.26 0.65 -3.50
N LYS A 234 23.81 -0.56 -3.39
CA LYS A 234 24.55 -1.22 -4.47
C LYS A 234 23.66 -1.81 -5.56
N TYR A 235 22.35 -1.83 -5.39
CA TYR A 235 21.41 -2.42 -6.35
C TYR A 235 20.50 -1.37 -6.94
N LYS A 236 20.16 -1.56 -8.21
CA LYS A 236 19.04 -0.86 -8.84
C LYS A 236 18.14 -1.80 -9.60
N PHE A 237 16.88 -1.44 -9.72
CA PHE A 237 15.96 -2.12 -10.60
C PHE A 237 16.38 -1.89 -12.06
N GLU A 238 16.38 -2.95 -12.85
CA GLU A 238 16.55 -2.86 -14.31
C GLU A 238 15.20 -2.93 -15.01
N LYS A 239 14.47 -4.01 -14.74
CA LYS A 239 13.10 -4.25 -15.22
C LYS A 239 12.33 -4.98 -14.13
N ALA A 240 11.04 -4.69 -14.01
CA ALA A 240 10.15 -5.48 -13.18
C ALA A 240 8.77 -5.64 -13.84
N HIS A 241 8.02 -6.64 -13.41
CA HIS A 241 6.71 -6.98 -13.99
C HIS A 241 5.75 -7.42 -12.89
N VAL A 242 4.52 -6.91 -12.95
CA VAL A 242 3.37 -7.43 -12.19
C VAL A 242 2.56 -8.33 -13.11
N SER A 243 2.22 -9.52 -12.62
CA SER A 243 1.43 -10.52 -13.35
C SER A 243 0.45 -11.20 -12.40
N CYS A 244 -0.82 -11.33 -12.79
CA CYS A 244 -1.87 -11.95 -12.00
C CYS A 244 -2.53 -13.09 -12.79
N GLU A 245 -3.13 -14.07 -12.09
CA GLU A 245 -3.93 -15.11 -12.74
C GLU A 245 -5.27 -14.50 -13.19
N GLY A 246 -5.50 -14.46 -14.51
CA GLY A 246 -6.79 -14.04 -15.05
C GLY A 246 -7.90 -15.01 -14.67
N TRP A 247 -9.07 -14.46 -14.34
CA TRP A 247 -10.20 -15.21 -13.83
C TRP A 247 -10.64 -16.27 -14.81
N SER A 248 -11.04 -15.91 -16.03
CA SER A 248 -11.51 -16.88 -17.03
C SER A 248 -10.36 -17.48 -17.84
N GLY A 249 -9.25 -16.75 -17.95
CA GLY A 249 -8.06 -17.14 -18.69
C GLY A 249 -7.05 -16.00 -18.80
N PRO A 250 -5.91 -16.22 -19.48
CA PRO A 250 -4.93 -15.17 -19.75
C PRO A 250 -5.58 -13.99 -20.48
N GLY A 251 -5.24 -12.76 -20.10
CA GLY A 251 -5.79 -11.53 -20.70
C GLY A 251 -7.15 -11.08 -20.12
N ASP A 252 -7.73 -11.81 -19.17
CA ASP A 252 -8.99 -11.39 -18.54
C ASP A 252 -8.79 -10.10 -17.71
N GLN A 253 -9.75 -9.17 -17.83
CA GLN A 253 -9.80 -7.96 -17.02
C GLN A 253 -10.08 -8.26 -15.55
N ASN A 254 -10.68 -9.41 -15.26
CA ASN A 254 -10.86 -9.92 -13.93
C ASN A 254 -9.74 -10.89 -13.57
N VAL A 255 -9.28 -10.85 -12.33
CA VAL A 255 -8.20 -11.69 -11.81
C VAL A 255 -8.62 -12.46 -10.56
N VAL A 256 -7.89 -13.52 -10.26
CA VAL A 256 -8.07 -14.32 -9.06
C VAL A 256 -7.52 -13.54 -7.84
N PRO A 257 -8.30 -13.36 -6.76
CA PRO A 257 -7.86 -12.63 -5.57
C PRO A 257 -6.58 -13.21 -4.97
N GLY A 258 -5.52 -12.40 -4.81
CA GLY A 258 -4.22 -12.82 -4.26
C GLY A 258 -3.31 -13.60 -5.22
N SER A 259 -3.66 -13.67 -6.51
CA SER A 259 -2.87 -14.41 -7.51
C SER A 259 -1.73 -13.61 -8.12
N CYS A 260 -1.63 -12.31 -7.81
CA CYS A 260 -0.62 -11.45 -8.37
C CYS A 260 0.77 -11.79 -7.82
N ARG A 261 1.76 -11.74 -8.70
CA ARG A 261 3.19 -11.83 -8.40
C ARG A 261 3.94 -10.69 -9.04
N TRP A 262 5.09 -10.40 -8.45
CA TRP A 262 6.06 -9.43 -8.91
C TRP A 262 7.38 -10.13 -9.24
N SER A 263 7.96 -9.77 -10.38
CA SER A 263 9.22 -10.34 -10.83
C SER A 263 10.18 -9.26 -11.30
N THR A 264 11.48 -9.44 -11.12
CA THR A 264 12.48 -8.41 -11.48
C THR A 264 13.83 -8.96 -11.91
N LYS A 265 14.59 -8.12 -12.63
CA LYS A 265 16.04 -8.20 -12.76
C LYS A 265 16.69 -7.03 -12.00
N PHE A 266 17.69 -7.33 -11.17
CA PHE A 266 18.53 -6.34 -10.48
C PHE A 266 19.86 -6.15 -11.22
N GLN A 267 20.31 -4.89 -11.30
CA GLN A 267 21.67 -4.56 -11.70
C GLN A 267 22.48 -4.12 -10.49
N LYS A 268 23.70 -4.67 -10.35
CA LYS A 268 24.69 -4.18 -9.38
C LYS A 268 25.27 -2.87 -9.90
N GLN A 269 25.18 -1.80 -9.11
CA GLN A 269 25.79 -0.53 -9.46
C GLN A 269 27.32 -0.68 -9.46
N LYS A 270 27.97 -0.24 -10.55
CA LYS A 270 29.42 -0.38 -10.76
C LYS A 270 30.25 0.59 -9.91
N TYR A 271 29.60 1.64 -9.39
CA TYR A 271 30.16 2.60 -8.45
C TYR A 271 29.16 2.77 -7.29
N PRO A 272 29.57 2.71 -6.01
CA PRO A 272 28.75 3.32 -4.97
C PRO A 272 28.59 4.80 -5.35
N ILE A 273 27.38 5.36 -5.22
CA ILE A 273 27.15 6.79 -5.47
C ILE A 273 28.10 7.54 -4.53
N LEU A 274 29.20 8.08 -5.06
CA LEU A 274 30.31 8.64 -4.27
C LEU A 274 29.97 10.00 -3.63
N PHE A 275 28.71 10.43 -3.76
CA PHE A 275 28.16 11.64 -3.15
C PHE A 275 26.76 11.33 -2.63
N MET A 276 26.67 10.66 -1.49
CA MET A 276 25.44 10.72 -0.70
C MET A 276 25.85 10.61 0.76
N THR A 277 25.72 11.73 1.47
CA THR A 277 25.91 11.85 2.92
C THR A 277 25.18 10.71 3.65
N MET A 278 25.79 10.21 4.72
CA MET A 278 25.36 9.04 5.49
C MET A 278 24.03 9.20 6.24
N THR A 279 22.89 9.38 5.57
CA THR A 279 21.60 9.58 6.29
C THR A 279 20.31 9.05 5.64
N GLN A 280 20.34 8.25 4.56
CA GLN A 280 19.09 7.79 3.90
C GLN A 280 19.07 6.28 3.59
N PRO A 281 17.98 5.53 3.93
CA PRO A 281 17.66 4.26 3.31
C PRO A 281 17.30 4.52 1.84
N ASN A 282 17.94 3.79 0.91
CA ASN A 282 17.77 4.02 -0.52
C ASN A 282 16.45 3.38 -1.01
N GLU A 283 15.39 4.17 -1.07
CA GLU A 283 14.16 3.79 -1.76
C GLU A 283 14.31 4.09 -3.26
N GLN A 284 14.02 3.11 -4.12
CA GLN A 284 13.97 3.31 -5.57
C GLN A 284 12.55 3.11 -6.08
N GLN A 285 12.16 3.98 -7.03
CA GLN A 285 10.82 4.01 -7.60
C GLN A 285 10.85 3.90 -9.12
N PHE A 286 9.87 3.20 -9.70
CA PHE A 286 9.80 2.95 -11.13
C PHE A 286 8.36 2.67 -11.56
N LEU A 287 8.04 3.05 -12.79
CA LEU A 287 6.76 2.77 -13.43
C LEU A 287 6.86 1.45 -14.20
N LEU A 288 5.88 0.59 -14.00
CA LEU A 288 5.75 -0.71 -14.63
C LEU A 288 4.43 -0.80 -15.38
N TYR A 289 4.43 -1.57 -16.45
CA TYR A 289 3.23 -1.98 -17.16
C TYR A 289 2.81 -3.37 -16.69
N ALA A 290 1.52 -3.55 -16.42
CA ALA A 290 0.97 -4.88 -16.16
C ALA A 290 1.00 -5.70 -17.45
N THR A 291 1.79 -6.78 -17.49
CA THR A 291 1.74 -7.73 -18.62
C THR A 291 0.83 -8.89 -18.26
N LEU A 292 -0.34 -8.98 -18.92
CA LEU A 292 -1.25 -10.13 -18.81
C LEU A 292 -0.74 -11.30 -19.67
N GLN A 293 0.47 -11.79 -19.38
CA GLN A 293 1.09 -12.89 -20.11
C GLN A 293 0.64 -14.25 -19.53
N PRO A 294 0.56 -15.32 -20.36
CA PRO A 294 0.16 -16.65 -19.93
C PRO A 294 1.14 -17.25 -18.91
N ILE A 295 0.62 -18.10 -18.01
CA ILE A 295 1.37 -18.82 -16.96
C ILE A 295 2.18 -20.02 -17.55
N ASN A 296 2.73 -19.88 -18.76
CA ASN A 296 3.64 -20.87 -19.32
C ASN A 296 5.07 -20.33 -19.34
N ILE A 297 5.87 -20.85 -18.41
CA ILE A 297 7.28 -21.29 -18.49
C ILE A 297 8.17 -20.54 -19.49
N PHE A 298 9.29 -20.00 -18.97
CA PHE A 298 10.53 -19.68 -19.67
C PHE A 298 10.44 -19.57 -21.21
N GLN A 299 10.41 -18.34 -21.73
CA GLN A 299 11.15 -18.07 -22.95
C GLN A 299 12.23 -17.03 -22.65
N THR A 300 13.45 -17.57 -22.57
CA THR A 300 14.67 -16.92 -23.02
C THR A 300 14.42 -16.13 -24.31
N ALA A 301 14.52 -14.81 -24.26
CA ALA A 301 15.20 -13.98 -25.27
C ALA A 301 15.04 -12.49 -24.92
N PHE A 302 16.19 -11.78 -24.98
CA PHE A 302 16.43 -10.33 -24.92
C PHE A 302 16.34 -9.63 -23.55
#